data_AF-A0A945S7Z4-F1
#
_entry.id   AF-A0A945S7Z4-F1
#
_cell.length_a   1.000
_cell.length_b   1.000
_cell.length_c   1.000
_cell.angle_alpha   90.00
_cell.angle_beta   90.00
_cell.angle_gamma   90.00
#
_symmetry.space_group_name_H-M   'P 1'
#
loop_
_entity.id
_entity.type
_entity.pdbx_description
1 polymer ?
#
loop_
_entity_poly.entity_id
_entity_poly.type
_entity_poly.pdbx_seq_one_letter_code
_entity_poly.pdbx_strand_id
1 'polypeptide(L)'
;MRIRASSIAVAVAYLVLGGALAVTVPRFGRMFSEFYSSDAPLPGLTVIVLRLGVLGWLVFGIVSAALIVGKDLFPETRKAPNWLFVIFLAFLGAGVALALFMPLVALIDELG
;
A
#
# COMPACT_ATOMS: atom_id res chain seq x y z
N MET A 1 3.79 -23.60 19.81
CA MET A 1 3.75 -22.54 18.79
C MET A 1 5.16 -22.01 18.57
N ARG A 2 5.63 -21.89 17.33
CA ARG A 2 6.88 -21.19 16.99
C ARG A 2 6.57 -20.24 15.83
N ILE A 3 6.71 -18.94 16.06
CA ILE A 3 6.67 -17.94 14.99
C ILE A 3 8.01 -18.01 14.27
N ARG A 4 8.00 -18.06 12.94
CA ARG A 4 9.25 -18.06 12.16
C ARG A 4 9.83 -16.65 12.16
N ALA A 5 11.15 -16.53 12.33
CA ALA A 5 11.85 -15.24 12.24
C ALA A 5 11.59 -14.53 10.91
N SER A 6 11.47 -15.30 9.81
CA SER A 6 11.09 -14.78 8.49
C SER A 6 9.72 -14.10 8.49
N SER A 7 8.74 -14.66 9.20
CA SER A 7 7.38 -14.10 9.24
C SER A 7 7.33 -12.81 10.06
N ILE A 8 8.12 -12.72 11.13
CA ILE A 8 8.30 -11.49 11.90
C ILE A 8 8.94 -10.42 11.02
N ALA A 9 10.02 -10.75 10.31
CA ALA A 9 10.69 -9.82 9.41
C ALA A 9 9.75 -9.28 8.32
N VAL A 10 8.95 -10.16 7.71
CA VAL A 10 7.95 -9.75 6.72
C VAL A 10 6.86 -8.89 7.36
N ALA A 11 6.34 -9.26 8.54
CA ALA A 11 5.35 -8.46 9.24
C ALA A 11 5.85 -7.04 9.59
N VAL A 12 7.11 -6.92 10.04
CA VAL A 12 7.76 -5.62 10.27
C VAL A 12 7.87 -4.83 8.96
N ALA A 13 8.27 -5.48 7.86
CA ALA A 13 8.32 -4.82 6.55
C ALA A 13 6.96 -4.26 6.12
N TYR A 14 5.86 -4.99 6.36
CA TYR A 14 4.50 -4.51 6.08
C TYR A 14 4.11 -3.31 6.96
N LEU A 15 4.50 -3.30 8.24
CA LEU A 15 4.25 -2.16 9.12
C LEU A 15 5.02 -0.91 8.66
N VAL A 16 6.30 -1.07 8.34
CA VAL A 16 7.14 0.01 7.82
C VAL A 16 6.59 0.54 6.51
N LEU A 17 6.19 -0.34 5.59
CA LEU A 17 5.67 0.05 4.29
C LEU A 17 4.29 0.73 4.41
N GLY A 18 3.39 0.21 5.25
CA GLY A 18 2.10 0.85 5.54
C GLY A 18 2.28 2.24 6.17
N GLY A 19 3.21 2.39 7.11
CA GLY A 19 3.57 3.68 7.70
C GLY A 19 4.17 4.65 6.68
N ALA A 20 5.04 4.18 5.79
CA ALA A 20 5.61 5.00 4.72
C ALA A 20 4.51 5.50 3.77
N LEU A 21 3.62 4.61 3.31
CA LEU A 21 2.51 4.97 2.43
C LEU A 21 1.51 5.92 3.08
N ALA A 22 1.26 5.77 4.39
CA ALA A 22 0.40 6.67 5.15
C ALA A 22 0.92 8.12 5.13
N VAL A 23 2.24 8.32 4.99
CA VAL A 23 2.86 9.64 4.90
C VAL A 23 3.01 10.11 3.46
N THR A 24 3.47 9.24 2.55
CA THR A 24 3.79 9.62 1.17
C THR A 24 2.53 9.83 0.34
N VAL A 25 1.55 8.92 0.37
CA VAL A 25 0.36 8.97 -0.49
C VAL A 25 -0.47 10.26 -0.28
N PRO A 26 -0.78 10.70 0.95
CA PRO A 26 -1.52 11.96 1.15
C PRO A 26 -0.70 13.22 0.83
N ARG A 27 0.63 13.17 0.93
CA ARG A 27 1.49 14.27 0.47
C ARG A 27 1.48 14.36 -1.05
N PHE A 28 1.52 13.23 -1.74
CA PHE A 28 1.40 13.18 -3.19
C PHE A 28 0.04 13.66 -3.67
N GLY A 29 -1.06 13.25 -3.02
CA GLY A 29 -2.40 13.73 -3.39
C GLY A 29 -2.51 15.26 -3.36
N ARG A 30 -1.87 15.91 -2.37
CA ARG A 30 -1.83 17.38 -2.27
C ARG A 30 -1.01 18.03 -3.37
N MET A 31 0.23 17.56 -3.60
CA MET A 31 1.04 18.08 -4.69
C MET A 31 0.33 17.89 -6.03
N PHE A 32 -0.23 16.71 -6.28
CA PHE A 32 -0.94 16.43 -7.52
C PHE A 32 -2.14 17.37 -7.73
N SER A 33 -2.93 17.65 -6.69
CA SER A 33 -4.04 18.61 -6.78
C SER A 33 -3.59 20.06 -6.98
N GLU A 34 -2.37 20.41 -6.58
CA GLU A 34 -1.78 21.74 -6.81
C GLU A 34 -1.24 21.89 -8.24
N PHE A 35 -0.70 20.82 -8.83
CA PHE A 35 -0.13 20.83 -10.18
C PHE A 35 -1.18 20.58 -11.29
N TYR A 36 -2.23 19.80 -11.03
CA TYR A 36 -3.26 19.49 -12.02
C TYR A 36 -4.58 20.20 -11.69
N SER A 37 -4.87 21.29 -12.39
CA SER A 37 -6.18 21.93 -12.40
C SER A 37 -7.18 21.12 -13.24
N SER A 38 -7.88 20.21 -12.55
CA SER A 38 -9.32 19.92 -12.70
C SER A 38 -9.95 19.32 -13.97
N ASP A 39 -9.27 19.02 -15.07
CA ASP A 39 -9.99 18.49 -16.26
C ASP A 39 -9.71 17.01 -16.64
N ALA A 40 -8.64 16.39 -16.12
CA ALA A 40 -8.35 14.98 -16.41
C ALA A 40 -8.87 14.06 -15.28
N PRO A 41 -9.82 13.13 -15.56
CA PRO A 41 -10.28 12.18 -14.56
C PRO A 41 -9.15 11.23 -14.16
N LEU A 42 -8.82 11.23 -12.87
CA LEU A 42 -7.86 10.28 -12.31
C LEU A 42 -8.33 8.83 -12.56
N PRO A 43 -7.40 7.90 -12.86
CA PRO A 43 -7.72 6.49 -12.92
C PRO A 43 -8.41 6.04 -11.62
N GLY A 44 -9.44 5.20 -11.72
CA GLY A 44 -10.23 4.78 -10.56
C GLY A 44 -9.40 4.19 -9.42
N LEU A 45 -8.31 3.47 -9.74
CA LEU A 45 -7.38 2.92 -8.76
C LEU A 45 -6.67 4.04 -7.97
N THR A 46 -6.24 5.10 -8.63
CA THR A 46 -5.60 6.27 -8.00
C THR A 46 -6.56 6.96 -7.04
N VAL A 47 -7.83 7.13 -7.43
CA VAL A 47 -8.86 7.70 -6.56
C VAL A 47 -9.06 6.87 -5.30
N ILE A 48 -9.10 5.54 -5.42
CA ILE A 48 -9.23 4.63 -4.28
C ILE A 48 -8.01 4.74 -3.35
N VAL A 49 -6.80 4.78 -3.93
CA VAL A 49 -5.52 4.87 -3.21
C VAL A 49 -5.39 6.18 -2.44
N LEU A 50 -5.81 7.30 -3.03
CA LEU A 50 -5.83 8.60 -2.36
C LEU A 50 -6.93 8.67 -1.27
N ARG A 51 -8.11 8.07 -1.52
CA ARG A 51 -9.23 8.04 -0.56
C ARG A 51 -8.96 7.22 0.70
N LEU A 52 -8.10 6.20 0.63
CA LEU A 52 -7.67 5.46 1.82
C LEU A 52 -7.05 6.39 2.88
N GLY A 53 -6.35 7.44 2.44
CA GLY A 53 -5.71 8.41 3.32
C GLY A 53 -4.73 7.77 4.31
N VAL A 54 -4.30 8.53 5.31
CA VAL A 54 -3.32 8.09 6.32
C VAL A 54 -3.80 6.81 7.04
N LEU A 55 -5.05 6.82 7.51
CA LEU A 55 -5.60 5.74 8.32
C LEU A 55 -5.77 4.45 7.53
N GLY A 56 -6.19 4.52 6.26
CA GLY A 56 -6.34 3.35 5.40
C GLY A 56 -5.01 2.60 5.23
N TRP A 57 -3.92 3.31 4.95
CA TRP A 57 -2.60 2.70 4.78
C TRP A 57 -2.03 2.12 6.09
N LEU A 58 -2.26 2.77 7.23
CA LEU A 58 -1.86 2.23 8.54
C LEU A 58 -2.63 0.95 8.88
N VAL A 59 -3.96 0.96 8.74
CA VAL A 59 -4.80 -0.22 8.97
C VAL A 59 -4.38 -1.35 8.04
N PHE A 60 -4.11 -1.05 6.77
CA PHE A 60 -3.65 -2.04 5.80
C PHE A 60 -2.32 -2.69 6.20
N GLY A 61 -1.34 -1.89 6.64
CA GLY A 61 -0.06 -2.39 7.15
C GLY A 61 -0.20 -3.27 8.39
N ILE A 62 -1.01 -2.84 9.37
CA ILE A 62 -1.25 -3.57 10.62
C ILE A 62 -1.98 -4.89 10.36
N VAL A 63 -3.05 -4.87 9.56
CA VAL A 63 -3.82 -6.07 9.21
C VAL A 63 -2.94 -7.07 8.46
N SER A 64 -2.12 -6.60 7.51
CA SER A 64 -1.19 -7.48 6.78
C SER A 64 -0.18 -8.15 7.71
N ALA A 65 0.43 -7.37 8.61
CA ALA A 65 1.38 -7.88 9.59
C ALA A 65 0.73 -8.90 10.54
N ALA A 66 -0.48 -8.59 11.04
CA ALA A 66 -1.25 -9.48 11.90
C ALA A 66 -1.63 -10.79 11.19
N LEU A 67 -2.00 -10.75 9.91
CA LEU A 67 -2.32 -11.94 9.13
C LEU A 67 -1.09 -12.84 8.92
N ILE A 68 0.09 -12.25 8.67
CA ILE A 68 1.33 -13.02 8.47
C ILE A 68 1.77 -13.72 9.75
N VAL A 69 1.75 -12.99 10.87
CA VAL A 69 2.08 -13.58 12.18
C VAL A 69 1.00 -14.58 12.61
N GLY A 70 -0.27 -14.27 12.36
CA GLY A 70 -1.42 -15.12 12.65
C GLY A 70 -1.36 -16.46 11.93
N LYS A 71 -0.93 -16.48 10.65
CA LYS A 71 -0.73 -17.71 9.87
C LYS A 71 0.28 -18.67 10.49
N ASP A 72 1.29 -18.14 11.17
CA ASP A 72 2.29 -18.92 11.88
C ASP A 72 1.83 -19.37 13.26
N LEU A 73 0.97 -18.59 13.90
CA LEU A 73 0.39 -18.89 15.21
C LEU A 73 -0.71 -19.97 15.13
N PHE A 74 -1.61 -19.88 14.15
CA PHE A 74 -2.79 -20.75 14.07
C PHE A 74 -2.63 -21.80 12.95
N PRO A 75 -2.43 -23.09 13.26
CA PRO A 75 -2.27 -24.15 12.26
C PRO A 75 -3.46 -24.25 11.29
N GLU A 76 -4.66 -23.93 11.77
CA GLU A 76 -5.89 -23.94 10.96
C GLU A 76 -5.87 -22.89 9.85
N THR A 77 -5.29 -21.71 10.13
CA THR A 77 -5.14 -20.64 9.14
C THR A 77 -4.05 -20.92 8.10
N ARG A 78 -3.23 -21.97 8.26
CA ARG A 78 -2.30 -22.42 7.20
C ARG A 78 -3.03 -22.96 5.97
N LYS A 79 -4.30 -23.36 6.11
CA LYS A 79 -5.16 -23.76 4.99
C LYS A 79 -5.68 -22.54 4.20
N ALA A 80 -5.56 -21.33 4.75
CA ALA A 80 -5.93 -20.12 4.04
C ALA A 80 -5.08 -20.01 2.76
N PRO A 81 -5.70 -19.76 1.61
CA PRO A 81 -4.98 -19.71 0.36
C PRO A 81 -3.93 -18.60 0.35
N ASN A 82 -2.72 -18.90 -0.14
CA ASN A 82 -1.66 -17.90 -0.24
C ASN A 82 -2.05 -16.68 -1.11
N TRP A 83 -3.06 -16.80 -1.98
CA TRP A 83 -3.53 -15.70 -2.83
C TRP A 83 -4.08 -14.51 -2.03
N LEU A 84 -4.66 -14.72 -0.84
CA LEU A 84 -5.12 -13.61 0.00
C LEU A 84 -3.95 -12.71 0.42
N PHE A 85 -2.79 -13.30 0.72
CA PHE A 85 -1.57 -12.57 1.03
C PHE A 85 -0.98 -11.87 -0.20
N VAL A 86 -1.10 -12.50 -1.38
CA VAL A 86 -0.67 -11.92 -2.66
C VAL A 86 -1.50 -10.68 -3.01
N ILE A 87 -2.81 -10.67 -2.75
CA ILE A 87 -3.66 -9.49 -3.00
C ILE A 87 -3.22 -8.30 -2.15
N PHE A 88 -2.92 -8.52 -0.86
CA PHE A 88 -2.41 -7.46 0.01
C PHE A 88 -1.06 -6.92 -0.49
N LEU A 89 -0.16 -7.81 -0.90
CA LEU A 89 1.15 -7.44 -1.44
C LEU A 89 1.02 -6.69 -2.78
N ALA A 90 0.06 -7.07 -3.63
CA ALA A 90 -0.25 -6.39 -4.89
C ALA A 90 -0.83 -4.99 -4.66
N PHE A 91 -1.71 -4.81 -3.66
CA PHE A 91 -2.23 -3.49 -3.29
C PHE A 91 -1.14 -2.55 -2.77
N LEU A 92 -0.22 -3.06 -1.95
CA LEU A 92 0.95 -2.31 -1.49
C LEU A 92 1.89 -1.96 -2.65
N GLY A 93 2.16 -2.92 -3.54
CA GLY A 93 2.91 -2.67 -4.78
C GLY A 93 2.26 -1.62 -5.67
N ALA A 94 0.94 -1.64 -5.82
CA ALA A 94 0.18 -0.65 -6.56
C ALA A 94 0.24 0.74 -5.89
N GLY A 95 0.13 0.81 -4.56
CA GLY A 95 0.27 2.07 -3.82
C GLY A 95 1.65 2.69 -3.97
N VAL A 96 2.72 1.88 -3.90
CA VAL A 96 4.09 2.32 -4.14
C VAL A 96 4.30 2.75 -5.59
N ALA A 97 3.84 1.95 -6.55
CA ALA A 97 3.94 2.29 -7.97
C ALA A 97 3.24 3.62 -8.26
N LEU A 98 2.02 3.81 -7.76
CA LEU A 98 1.29 5.07 -7.94
C LEU A 98 2.02 6.25 -7.29
N ALA A 99 2.57 6.09 -6.09
CA ALA A 99 3.34 7.12 -5.43
C ALA A 99 4.63 7.49 -6.20
N LEU A 100 5.30 6.51 -6.82
CA LEU A 100 6.54 6.72 -7.57
C LEU A 100 6.32 7.22 -9.01
N PHE A 101 5.26 6.76 -9.67
CA PHE A 101 5.02 7.05 -11.09
C PHE A 101 4.11 8.25 -11.32
N MET A 102 3.24 8.66 -10.38
CA MET A 102 2.46 9.90 -10.54
C MET A 102 3.33 11.16 -10.75
N PRO A 103 4.43 11.36 -10.01
CA PRO A 103 5.33 12.51 -10.24
C PRO A 103 6.03 12.43 -11.59
N LEU A 104 6.31 11.22 -12.07
CA LEU A 104 6.98 10.97 -13.34
C LEU A 104 6.05 11.26 -14.53
N VAL A 105 4.77 10.89 -14.41
CA VAL A 105 3.72 11.27 -15.37
C VAL A 105 3.57 12.79 -15.44
N ALA A 106 3.55 13.46 -14.28
CA ALA A 106 3.50 14.93 -14.20
C ALA A 106 4.67 15.61 -14.94
N LEU A 107 5.89 15.11 -14.73
CA LEU A 107 7.09 15.61 -15.39
C LEU A 107 7.11 15.35 -16.90
N ILE A 108 6.58 14.22 -17.36
CA ILE A 108 6.52 13.88 -18.78
C ILE A 108 5.50 14.76 -19.50
N ASP A 109 4.35 15.05 -18.88
CA ASP A 109 3.34 15.95 -19.43
C ASP A 109 3.83 17.41 -19.52
N GLU A 110 4.63 17.91 -18.57
CA GLU A 110 5.24 19.26 -18.66
C GLU A 110 6.32 19.38 -19.76
N LEU A 111 6.92 18.26 -20.17
CA LEU A 111 7.97 18.20 -21.20
C LEU A 111 7.41 17.95 -22.62
N GLY A 112 6.09 17.79 -22.78
CA GLY A 112 5.38 17.50 -24.03
C GLY A 112 4.53 18.66 -24.54
#